data_AF-Q9Y408-F1
#
_entry.id   AF-Q9Y408-F1
#
_cell.length_a   1.000
_cell.length_b   1.000
_cell.length_c   1.000
_cell.angle_alpha   90.00
_cell.angle_beta   90.00
_cell.angle_gamma   90.00
#
_symmetry.space_group_name_H-M   'P 1'
#
loop_
_entity.id
_entity.type
_entity.pdbx_description
1 polymer ?
#
loop_
_entity_poly.entity_id
_entity_poly.type
_entity_poly.pdbx_seq_one_letter_code
_entity_poly.pdbx_strand_id
1 'polypeptide(L)'
;RWTFQFKRFRETVPTWDTIRDEEDALDELLQYLGVTSPECLQRTGISLNIPAPQPVCISEKQESDVINAILKQHTEEKEFVEKHFNDLNMKAVEQDEPIPQKPQSAFYYCRLLLSILGMNSWDKRRSFHLLKKNEKLLRELRNLDSRQCRETHKIAVFYVAEGQEDKHSILTNTGGSQAYEDFVAGLGWEVNLTNHCGFMGGLQKNKSTGLTTPYFATSTVEVIFHMSTRMPSDSDDSLTKKLRHLGNDEVHIVWSEHTRDYRRGIIPTEFGDVLIVIYPMKNHMFSIQIMRKPEVPFFGPLFDGAIVNGKVLPIMVRATAINASRALKSLIPLYQNFYEERARYLQTIVQHHLEPTTFEDFAAQVFSPAPYHHLPSGADH
;
A
#
# COMPACT_ATOMS: atom_id res chain seq x y z
N ARG A 1 -29.62 -33.35 -9.58
CA ARG A 1 -28.66 -33.94 -8.61
C ARG A 1 -27.78 -34.92 -9.36
N TRP A 2 -26.60 -34.49 -9.79
CA TRP A 2 -25.59 -35.37 -10.37
C TRP A 2 -25.10 -36.32 -9.29
N THR A 3 -25.24 -37.62 -9.51
CA THR A 3 -24.68 -38.67 -8.66
C THR A 3 -23.16 -38.57 -8.71
N PHE A 4 -22.55 -38.07 -7.62
CA PHE A 4 -21.12 -38.16 -7.38
C PHE A 4 -20.73 -39.64 -7.26
N GLN A 5 -20.34 -40.26 -8.37
CA GLN A 5 -19.46 -41.42 -8.30
C GLN A 5 -18.10 -40.91 -7.86
N PHE A 6 -17.54 -41.48 -6.80
CA PHE A 6 -16.14 -41.28 -6.45
C PHE A 6 -15.27 -41.78 -7.61
N LYS A 7 -14.94 -40.88 -8.56
CA LYS A 7 -14.00 -41.17 -9.63
C LYS A 7 -12.59 -41.32 -9.05
N ARG A 8 -11.85 -42.29 -9.58
CA ARG A 8 -10.49 -42.67 -9.18
C ARG A 8 -9.56 -41.46 -9.27
N PHE A 9 -8.75 -41.25 -8.23
CA PHE A 9 -7.70 -40.24 -8.22
C PHE A 9 -6.65 -40.53 -9.31
N ARG A 10 -6.39 -39.55 -10.19
CA ARG A 10 -5.32 -39.60 -11.21
C ARG A 10 -4.03 -39.01 -10.63
N GLU A 11 -2.92 -39.74 -10.71
CA GLU A 11 -1.60 -39.30 -10.22
C GLU A 11 -0.87 -38.37 -11.21
N THR A 12 -1.29 -38.34 -12.47
CA THR A 12 -0.68 -37.57 -13.56
C THR A 12 -1.67 -36.57 -14.15
N VAL A 13 -1.15 -35.46 -14.68
CA VAL A 13 -1.95 -34.42 -15.35
C VAL A 13 -2.79 -35.06 -16.46
N PRO A 14 -4.12 -34.83 -16.50
CA PRO A 14 -4.96 -35.26 -17.61
C PRO A 14 -4.53 -34.54 -18.90
N THR A 15 -3.97 -35.29 -19.84
CA THR A 15 -3.69 -34.82 -21.20
C THR A 15 -4.75 -35.32 -22.16
N TRP A 16 -4.89 -34.66 -23.32
CA TRP A 16 -5.83 -35.04 -24.39
C TRP A 16 -5.80 -36.55 -24.69
N ASP A 17 -4.61 -37.14 -24.79
CA ASP A 17 -4.43 -38.57 -25.10
C ASP A 17 -4.82 -39.54 -23.96
N THR A 18 -4.97 -39.04 -22.73
CA THR A 18 -5.25 -39.85 -21.53
C THR A 18 -6.70 -39.76 -21.07
N ILE A 19 -7.49 -38.89 -21.69
CA ILE A 19 -8.89 -38.66 -21.36
C ILE A 19 -9.71 -39.50 -22.35
N ARG A 20 -10.69 -40.25 -21.84
CA ARG A 20 -11.57 -41.06 -22.71
C ARG A 20 -12.57 -40.15 -23.41
N ASP A 21 -13.04 -40.53 -24.59
CA ASP A 21 -14.03 -39.74 -25.35
C ASP A 21 -15.34 -39.46 -24.58
N GLU A 22 -15.64 -40.25 -23.54
CA GLU A 22 -16.81 -40.09 -22.67
C GLU A 22 -16.56 -39.22 -21.43
N GLU A 23 -15.32 -38.78 -21.20
CA GLU A 23 -14.91 -37.99 -20.03
C GLU A 23 -14.79 -36.50 -20.40
N ASP A 24 -15.32 -35.62 -19.54
CA ASP A 24 -15.15 -34.18 -19.69
C ASP A 24 -13.71 -33.79 -19.30
N ALA A 25 -12.91 -33.41 -20.30
CA ALA A 25 -11.52 -33.08 -20.11
C ALA A 25 -11.29 -31.89 -19.15
N LEU A 26 -12.22 -30.93 -19.12
CA LEU A 26 -12.15 -29.79 -18.22
C LEU A 26 -12.46 -30.23 -16.78
N ASP A 27 -13.49 -31.06 -16.59
CA ASP A 27 -13.86 -31.58 -15.26
C ASP A 27 -12.70 -32.37 -14.63
N GLU A 28 -12.08 -33.27 -15.40
CA GLU A 28 -10.93 -34.06 -14.94
C GLU A 28 -9.72 -33.17 -14.60
N LEU A 29 -9.43 -32.15 -15.40
CA LEU A 29 -8.34 -31.21 -15.14
C LEU A 29 -8.59 -30.36 -13.89
N LEU A 30 -9.80 -29.83 -13.73
CA LEU A 30 -10.18 -29.03 -12.55
C LEU A 30 -10.14 -29.87 -11.27
N GLN A 31 -10.55 -31.14 -11.35
CA GLN A 31 -10.45 -32.07 -10.24
C GLN A 31 -8.99 -32.38 -9.88
N TYR A 32 -8.13 -32.63 -10.88
CA TYR A 32 -6.70 -32.84 -10.67
C TYR A 32 -6.05 -31.62 -10.01
N LEU A 33 -6.23 -30.42 -10.57
CA LEU A 33 -5.66 -29.18 -10.02
C LEU A 33 -6.15 -28.89 -8.61
N GLY A 34 -7.42 -29.14 -8.31
CA GLY A 34 -7.98 -28.93 -6.98
C GLY A 34 -7.33 -29.78 -5.90
N VAL A 35 -6.73 -30.92 -6.27
CA VAL A 35 -6.01 -31.80 -5.34
C VAL A 35 -4.51 -31.55 -5.34
N THR A 36 -3.87 -31.43 -6.51
CA THR A 36 -2.41 -31.30 -6.61
C THR A 36 -1.90 -29.89 -6.32
N SER A 37 -2.74 -28.88 -6.52
CA SER A 37 -2.39 -27.46 -6.41
C SER A 37 -3.41 -26.69 -5.56
N PRO A 38 -3.49 -26.97 -4.24
CA PRO A 38 -4.42 -26.31 -3.33
C PRO A 38 -4.23 -24.78 -3.25
N GLU A 39 -3.06 -24.26 -3.61
CA GLU A 39 -2.76 -22.83 -3.75
C GLU A 39 -3.54 -22.15 -4.88
N CYS A 40 -4.05 -22.91 -5.86
CA CYS A 40 -4.90 -22.39 -6.93
C CYS A 40 -6.38 -22.28 -6.53
N LEU A 41 -6.76 -22.78 -5.34
CA LEU A 41 -8.13 -22.71 -4.87
C LEU A 41 -8.47 -21.29 -4.39
N GLN A 42 -9.58 -20.75 -4.87
CA GLN A 42 -10.12 -19.48 -4.36
C GLN A 42 -10.49 -19.57 -2.86
N ARG A 43 -10.82 -20.77 -2.38
CA ARG A 43 -11.17 -21.07 -0.99
C ARG A 43 -10.66 -22.45 -0.61
N THR A 44 -9.96 -22.56 0.51
CA THR A 44 -9.39 -23.82 1.01
C THR A 44 -10.49 -24.88 1.21
N GLY A 45 -10.32 -26.06 0.61
CA GLY A 45 -11.23 -27.20 0.78
C GLY A 45 -12.46 -27.23 -0.15
N ILE A 46 -12.58 -26.29 -1.09
CA ILE A 46 -13.64 -26.30 -2.12
C ILE A 46 -13.04 -26.79 -3.44
N SER A 47 -13.65 -27.80 -4.06
CA SER A 47 -13.22 -28.32 -5.36
C SER A 47 -13.53 -27.31 -6.49
N LEU A 48 -12.65 -27.24 -7.50
CA LEU A 48 -12.77 -26.30 -8.62
C LEU A 48 -13.90 -26.66 -9.59
N ASN A 49 -14.37 -27.90 -9.58
CA ASN A 49 -15.42 -28.41 -10.46
C ASN A 49 -16.84 -28.34 -9.88
N ILE A 50 -17.03 -27.62 -8.77
CA ILE A 50 -18.35 -27.44 -8.19
C ILE A 50 -19.08 -26.35 -8.98
N PRO A 51 -20.27 -26.62 -9.53
CA PRO A 51 -21.05 -25.60 -10.23
C PRO A 51 -21.38 -24.43 -9.29
N ALA A 52 -21.41 -23.23 -9.84
CA ALA A 52 -21.79 -22.04 -9.09
C ALA A 52 -23.21 -22.18 -8.51
N PRO A 53 -23.49 -21.62 -7.33
CA PRO A 53 -24.85 -21.62 -6.78
C PRO A 53 -25.81 -20.86 -7.70
N GLN A 54 -27.07 -21.25 -7.67
CA GLN A 54 -28.14 -20.63 -8.45
C GLN A 54 -28.20 -19.11 -8.20
N PRO A 55 -28.30 -18.28 -9.26
CA PRO A 55 -28.55 -16.85 -9.11
C PRO A 55 -29.88 -16.58 -8.39
N VAL A 56 -29.88 -15.64 -7.45
CA VAL A 56 -31.05 -15.33 -6.57
C VAL A 56 -32.32 -14.96 -7.35
N CYS A 57 -32.19 -14.50 -8.60
CA CYS A 57 -33.29 -14.08 -9.45
C CYS A 57 -33.96 -15.22 -10.24
N ILE A 58 -33.47 -16.45 -10.16
CA ILE A 58 -34.00 -17.60 -10.90
C ILE A 58 -34.71 -18.53 -9.90
N SER A 59 -35.92 -19.00 -10.24
CA SER A 59 -36.62 -20.02 -9.45
C SER A 59 -36.14 -21.43 -9.79
N GLU A 60 -36.22 -22.38 -8.85
CA GLU A 60 -35.90 -23.80 -9.07
C GLU A 60 -36.65 -24.39 -10.28
N LYS A 61 -37.90 -23.95 -10.52
CA LYS A 61 -38.69 -24.37 -11.68
C LYS A 61 -38.06 -23.89 -13.00
N GLN A 62 -37.70 -22.60 -13.07
CA GLN A 62 -37.05 -22.04 -14.26
C GLN A 62 -35.69 -22.68 -14.52
N GLU A 63 -34.92 -22.99 -13.47
CA GLU A 63 -33.67 -23.72 -13.60
C GLU A 63 -33.90 -25.12 -14.18
N SER A 64 -34.87 -25.88 -13.63
CA SER A 64 -35.21 -27.19 -14.15
C SER A 64 -35.69 -27.15 -15.60
N ASP A 65 -36.49 -26.14 -15.97
CA ASP A 65 -36.99 -25.97 -17.33
C ASP A 65 -35.82 -25.70 -18.30
N VAL A 66 -34.86 -24.86 -17.92
CA VAL A 66 -33.64 -24.58 -18.70
C VAL A 66 -32.78 -25.84 -18.83
N ILE A 67 -32.54 -26.58 -17.73
CA ILE A 67 -31.76 -27.83 -17.76
C ILE A 67 -32.42 -28.82 -18.72
N ASN A 68 -33.74 -29.01 -18.63
CA ASN A 68 -34.47 -29.93 -19.51
C ASN A 68 -34.42 -29.49 -20.97
N ALA A 69 -34.51 -28.18 -21.25
CA ALA A 69 -34.38 -27.67 -22.61
C ALA A 69 -32.98 -27.94 -23.20
N ILE A 70 -31.91 -27.73 -22.42
CA ILE A 70 -30.54 -28.03 -22.83
C ILE A 70 -30.35 -29.52 -23.08
N LEU A 71 -30.83 -30.38 -22.17
CA LEU A 71 -30.72 -31.84 -22.33
C LEU A 71 -31.49 -32.35 -23.55
N LYS A 72 -32.68 -31.78 -23.81
CA LYS A 72 -33.46 -32.09 -25.00
C LYS A 72 -32.71 -31.69 -26.27
N GLN A 73 -32.20 -30.45 -26.33
CA GLN A 73 -31.40 -29.97 -27.45
C GLN A 73 -30.17 -30.85 -27.68
N HIS A 74 -29.44 -31.21 -26.63
CA HIS A 74 -28.28 -32.11 -26.72
C HIS A 74 -28.65 -33.48 -27.30
N THR A 75 -29.80 -34.04 -26.89
CA THR A 75 -30.29 -35.32 -27.42
C THR A 75 -30.61 -35.21 -28.91
N GLU A 76 -31.32 -34.16 -29.32
CA GLU A 76 -31.66 -33.89 -30.72
C GLU A 76 -30.41 -33.67 -31.58
N GLU A 77 -29.41 -32.93 -31.07
CA GLU A 77 -28.12 -32.73 -31.73
C GLU A 77 -27.34 -34.04 -31.87
N LYS A 78 -27.32 -34.88 -30.82
CA LYS A 78 -26.65 -36.18 -30.86
C LYS A 78 -27.29 -37.11 -31.89
N GLU A 79 -28.62 -37.21 -31.90
CA GLU A 79 -29.35 -37.99 -32.90
C GLU A 79 -29.08 -37.47 -34.32
N PHE A 80 -29.02 -36.15 -34.49
CA PHE A 80 -28.68 -35.51 -35.76
C PHE A 80 -27.26 -35.87 -36.21
N VAL A 81 -26.27 -35.81 -35.32
CA VAL A 81 -24.89 -36.19 -35.61
C VAL A 81 -24.79 -37.67 -35.96
N GLU A 82 -25.38 -38.57 -35.17
CA GLU A 82 -25.37 -40.01 -35.45
C GLU A 82 -25.98 -40.34 -36.82
N LYS A 83 -27.05 -39.64 -37.20
CA LYS A 83 -27.71 -39.83 -38.50
C LYS A 83 -26.88 -39.31 -39.68
N HIS A 84 -26.11 -38.24 -39.49
CA HIS A 84 -25.40 -37.55 -40.58
C HIS A 84 -23.87 -37.66 -40.50
N PHE A 85 -23.31 -38.47 -39.58
CA PHE A 85 -21.86 -38.59 -39.38
C PHE A 85 -21.08 -39.04 -40.64
N ASN A 86 -21.74 -39.80 -41.53
CA ASN A 86 -21.15 -40.25 -42.78
C ASN A 86 -21.32 -39.25 -43.95
N ASP A 87 -22.05 -38.15 -43.78
CA ASP A 87 -22.17 -37.10 -44.79
C ASP A 87 -20.84 -36.33 -44.90
N LEU A 88 -20.24 -36.35 -46.10
CA LEU A 88 -18.99 -35.65 -46.39
C LEU A 88 -19.08 -34.13 -46.13
N ASN A 89 -20.28 -33.54 -46.25
CA ASN A 89 -20.47 -32.11 -45.99
C ASN A 89 -20.56 -31.76 -44.50
N MET A 90 -20.66 -32.78 -43.63
CA MET A 90 -20.75 -32.64 -42.18
C MET A 90 -19.44 -33.01 -41.46
N LYS A 91 -18.41 -33.45 -42.20
CA LYS A 91 -17.08 -33.72 -41.65
C LYS A 91 -16.23 -32.44 -41.69
N ALA A 92 -15.99 -31.86 -40.52
CA ALA A 92 -15.00 -30.81 -40.37
C ALA A 92 -13.60 -31.34 -40.71
N VAL A 93 -12.77 -30.51 -41.32
CA VAL A 93 -11.35 -30.82 -41.51
C VAL A 93 -10.70 -30.92 -40.12
N GLU A 94 -9.97 -32.00 -39.88
CA GLU A 94 -9.18 -32.19 -38.66
C GLU A 94 -8.22 -31.00 -38.50
N GLN A 95 -8.28 -30.32 -37.35
CA GLN A 95 -7.36 -29.22 -37.05
C GLN A 95 -6.19 -29.76 -36.23
N ASP A 96 -4.99 -29.63 -36.78
CA ASP A 96 -3.76 -29.93 -36.06
C ASP A 96 -3.55 -28.97 -34.88
N GLU A 97 -2.81 -29.42 -33.87
CA GLU A 97 -2.43 -28.58 -32.73
C GLU A 97 -1.73 -27.29 -33.22
N PRO A 98 -2.20 -26.10 -32.80
CA PRO A 98 -1.60 -24.86 -33.23
C PRO A 98 -0.18 -24.73 -32.69
N ILE A 99 0.79 -24.61 -33.60
CA ILE A 99 2.20 -24.45 -33.24
C ILE A 99 2.39 -23.09 -32.55
N PRO A 100 3.12 -23.01 -31.42
CA PRO A 100 3.44 -21.74 -30.76
C PRO A 100 4.11 -20.75 -31.72
N GLN A 101 3.43 -19.65 -32.02
CA GLN A 101 3.97 -18.60 -32.89
C GLN A 101 4.61 -17.49 -32.07
N LYS A 102 5.75 -16.99 -32.53
CA LYS A 102 6.30 -15.74 -31.99
C LYS A 102 5.35 -14.59 -32.34
N PRO A 103 4.97 -13.76 -31.36
CA PRO A 103 4.01 -12.68 -31.61
C PRO A 103 4.57 -11.69 -32.63
N GLN A 104 3.83 -11.52 -33.73
CA GLN A 104 4.24 -10.66 -34.84
C GLN A 104 3.85 -9.19 -34.64
N SER A 105 2.91 -8.91 -33.72
CA SER A 105 2.42 -7.55 -33.47
C SER A 105 3.36 -6.77 -32.54
N ALA A 106 3.72 -5.55 -32.96
CA ALA A 106 4.43 -4.58 -32.12
C ALA A 106 3.70 -4.26 -30.80
N PHE A 107 2.38 -4.48 -30.74
CA PHE A 107 1.54 -4.24 -29.56
C PHE A 107 1.33 -5.47 -28.69
N TYR A 108 1.95 -6.61 -28.99
CA TYR A 108 1.79 -7.83 -28.19
C TYR A 108 2.04 -7.62 -26.70
N TYR A 109 3.19 -7.01 -26.35
CA TYR A 109 3.53 -6.76 -24.94
C TYR A 109 2.59 -5.74 -24.29
N CYS A 110 2.10 -4.75 -25.05
CA CYS A 110 1.10 -3.80 -24.56
C CYS A 110 -0.22 -4.52 -24.23
N ARG A 111 -0.72 -5.38 -25.13
CA ARG A 111 -1.91 -6.20 -24.91
C ARG A 111 -1.77 -7.12 -23.72
N LEU A 112 -0.62 -7.79 -23.61
CA LEU A 112 -0.31 -8.68 -22.50
C LEU A 112 -0.31 -7.90 -21.16
N LEU A 113 0.34 -6.73 -21.12
CA LEU A 113 0.36 -5.86 -19.94
C LEU A 113 -1.05 -5.42 -19.53
N LEU A 114 -1.86 -4.92 -20.47
CA LEU A 114 -3.24 -4.53 -20.20
C LEU A 114 -4.08 -5.70 -19.69
N SER A 115 -3.84 -6.90 -20.22
CA SER A 115 -4.51 -8.13 -19.77
C SER A 115 -4.11 -8.50 -18.34
N ILE A 116 -2.81 -8.52 -18.04
CA ILE A 116 -2.28 -8.84 -16.69
C ILE A 116 -2.77 -7.85 -15.65
N LEU A 117 -2.85 -6.56 -16.00
CA LEU A 117 -3.36 -5.52 -15.12
C LEU A 117 -4.90 -5.50 -15.03
N GLY A 118 -5.59 -6.38 -15.76
CA GLY A 118 -7.04 -6.41 -15.83
C GLY A 118 -7.66 -5.14 -16.44
N MET A 119 -6.90 -4.35 -17.19
CA MET A 119 -7.35 -3.06 -17.76
C MET A 119 -8.31 -3.24 -18.94
N ASN A 120 -8.42 -4.45 -19.51
CA ASN A 120 -9.42 -4.79 -20.52
C ASN A 120 -10.80 -5.13 -19.93
N SER A 121 -10.90 -5.23 -18.60
CA SER A 121 -12.15 -5.57 -17.93
C SER A 121 -13.16 -4.44 -18.00
N TRP A 122 -14.44 -4.83 -18.04
CA TRP A 122 -15.57 -3.89 -18.07
C TRP A 122 -15.62 -2.99 -16.83
N ASP A 123 -15.20 -3.46 -15.66
CA ASP A 123 -15.19 -2.69 -14.42
C ASP A 123 -14.16 -1.55 -14.43
N LYS A 124 -13.05 -1.71 -15.16
CA LYS A 124 -11.99 -0.69 -15.24
C LYS A 124 -12.23 0.38 -16.30
N ARG A 125 -13.17 0.19 -17.23
CA ARG A 125 -13.45 1.16 -18.33
C ARG A 125 -13.71 2.57 -17.83
N ARG A 126 -14.41 2.72 -16.70
CA ARG A 126 -14.73 4.05 -16.10
C ARG A 126 -13.53 4.76 -15.47
N SER A 127 -12.42 4.03 -15.27
CA SER A 127 -11.20 4.54 -14.64
C SER A 127 -10.04 4.66 -15.62
N PHE A 128 -10.24 4.31 -16.89
CA PHE A 128 -9.22 4.36 -17.92
C PHE A 128 -9.32 5.67 -18.70
N HIS A 129 -8.31 6.52 -18.59
CA HIS A 129 -8.28 7.83 -19.24
C HIS A 129 -7.06 7.91 -20.15
N LEU A 130 -7.29 8.01 -21.46
CA LEU A 130 -6.21 8.26 -22.41
C LEU A 130 -5.82 9.73 -22.34
N LEU A 131 -4.53 10.01 -22.17
CA LEU A 131 -4.02 11.37 -22.07
C LEU A 131 -3.23 11.74 -23.32
N LYS A 132 -3.51 12.93 -23.87
CA LYS A 132 -2.78 13.48 -25.00
C LYS A 132 -1.35 13.82 -24.59
N LYS A 133 -0.38 13.04 -25.08
CA LYS A 133 1.05 13.27 -24.84
C LYS A 133 1.49 14.61 -25.41
N ASN A 134 1.98 15.50 -24.56
CA ASN A 134 2.58 16.78 -24.95
C ASN A 134 3.54 17.28 -23.87
N GLU A 135 4.34 18.30 -24.18
CA GLU A 135 5.34 18.87 -23.26
C GLU A 135 4.73 19.41 -21.96
N LYS A 136 3.49 19.91 -22.01
CA LYS A 136 2.80 20.40 -20.80
C LYS A 136 2.48 19.22 -19.86
N LEU A 137 1.95 18.10 -20.38
CA LEU A 137 1.70 16.90 -19.59
C LEU A 137 2.98 16.39 -18.93
N LEU A 138 4.08 16.30 -19.69
CA LEU A 138 5.36 15.83 -19.16
C LEU A 138 5.90 16.74 -18.04
N ARG A 139 5.73 18.07 -18.16
CA ARG A 139 6.08 19.00 -17.08
C ARG A 139 5.20 18.82 -15.85
N GLU A 140 3.89 18.69 -16.03
CA GLU A 140 2.96 18.49 -14.90
C GLU A 140 3.21 17.16 -14.17
N LEU A 141 3.52 16.07 -14.90
CA LEU A 141 3.90 14.79 -14.30
C LEU A 141 5.22 14.88 -13.52
N ARG A 142 6.24 15.57 -14.05
CA ARG A 142 7.49 15.83 -13.29
C ARG A 142 7.23 16.63 -12.02
N ASN A 143 6.35 17.63 -12.10
CA ASN A 143 5.96 18.42 -10.94
C ASN A 143 5.13 17.61 -9.94
N LEU A 144 4.35 16.64 -10.41
CA LEU A 144 3.67 15.69 -9.54
C LEU A 144 4.70 14.82 -8.81
N ASP A 145 5.65 14.23 -9.53
CA ASP A 145 6.66 13.32 -8.97
C ASP A 145 7.63 13.98 -7.98
N SER A 146 7.87 15.29 -8.11
CA SER A 146 8.69 16.04 -7.14
C SER A 146 7.97 16.37 -5.84
N ARG A 147 6.64 16.18 -5.77
CA ARG A 147 5.86 16.45 -4.55
C ARG A 147 6.05 15.34 -3.52
N GLN A 148 6.11 15.77 -2.27
CA GLN A 148 6.11 14.85 -1.13
C GLN A 148 4.83 14.00 -1.14
N CYS A 149 5.00 12.70 -0.90
CA CYS A 149 3.92 11.72 -0.90
C CYS A 149 3.70 11.07 0.48
N ARG A 150 4.60 11.34 1.43
CA ARG A 150 4.56 10.80 2.79
C ARG A 150 4.30 11.93 3.78
N GLU A 151 3.51 11.63 4.80
CA GLU A 151 3.38 12.49 5.97
C GLU A 151 4.69 12.52 6.73
N THR A 152 5.19 13.71 7.03
CA THR A 152 6.47 13.91 7.72
C THR A 152 6.23 14.41 9.14
N HIS A 153 6.95 13.82 10.10
CA HIS A 153 6.87 14.19 11.52
C HIS A 153 8.27 14.40 12.09
N LYS A 154 8.43 15.49 12.85
CA LYS A 154 9.61 15.80 13.65
C LYS A 154 9.19 15.74 15.13
N ILE A 155 9.95 15.01 15.93
CA ILE A 155 9.60 14.75 17.34
C ILE A 155 10.87 14.94 18.17
N ALA A 156 10.82 15.82 19.17
CA ALA A 156 11.93 16.00 20.09
C ALA A 156 11.94 14.89 21.13
N VAL A 157 13.12 14.40 21.49
CA VAL A 157 13.33 13.40 22.55
C VAL A 157 14.34 13.94 23.55
N PHE A 158 13.91 14.09 24.80
CA PHE A 158 14.75 14.54 25.90
C PHE A 158 15.05 13.39 26.86
N TYR A 159 16.24 13.42 27.45
CA TYR A 159 16.65 12.52 28.53
C TYR A 159 16.92 13.35 29.79
N VAL A 160 16.22 13.03 30.88
CA VAL A 160 16.36 13.65 32.20
C VAL A 160 16.90 12.59 33.16
N ALA A 161 18.16 12.76 33.56
CA ALA A 161 18.81 11.87 34.52
C ALA A 161 18.31 12.13 35.94
N GLU A 162 18.62 11.20 36.85
CA GLU A 162 18.32 11.37 38.27
C GLU A 162 18.95 12.66 38.84
N GLY A 163 18.15 13.46 39.55
CA GLY A 163 18.58 14.71 40.17
C GLY A 163 18.60 15.94 39.26
N GLN A 164 18.36 15.78 37.95
CA GLN A 164 18.36 16.91 37.02
C GLN A 164 17.05 17.69 37.04
N GLU A 165 17.14 18.99 37.30
CA GLU A 165 15.96 19.88 37.40
C GLU A 165 16.11 21.22 36.68
N ASP A 166 17.26 21.44 36.08
CA ASP A 166 17.56 22.65 35.33
C ASP A 166 17.71 22.32 33.85
N LYS A 167 17.33 23.28 33.02
CA LYS A 167 17.40 23.19 31.56
C LYS A 167 18.81 22.87 31.05
N HIS A 168 19.84 23.44 31.67
CA HIS A 168 21.20 23.35 31.15
C HIS A 168 21.74 21.93 31.33
N SER A 169 21.62 21.33 32.52
CA SER A 169 22.08 19.97 32.79
C SER A 169 21.39 18.92 31.91
N ILE A 170 20.09 19.05 31.67
CA ILE A 170 19.35 18.14 30.78
C ILE A 170 19.84 18.23 29.33
N LEU A 171 20.14 19.44 28.86
CA LEU A 171 20.56 19.66 27.48
C LEU A 171 22.05 19.43 27.24
N THR A 172 22.88 19.28 28.28
CA THR A 172 24.28 18.90 28.15
C THR A 172 24.50 17.39 28.19
N ASN A 173 23.46 16.60 28.45
CA ASN A 173 23.51 15.14 28.33
C ASN A 173 23.93 14.73 26.91
N THR A 174 24.97 13.89 26.82
CA THR A 174 25.52 13.31 25.57
C THR A 174 25.16 11.83 25.39
N GLY A 175 24.47 11.25 26.37
CA GLY A 175 23.97 9.88 26.38
C GLY A 175 22.96 9.70 27.50
N GLY A 176 22.29 8.56 27.53
CA GLY A 176 21.39 8.19 28.63
C GLY A 176 21.74 6.84 29.25
N SER A 177 20.81 6.31 30.05
CA SER A 177 20.93 4.97 30.62
C SER A 177 20.77 3.87 29.55
N GLN A 178 21.08 2.62 29.92
CA GLN A 178 20.85 1.49 29.03
C GLN A 178 19.36 1.34 28.66
N ALA A 179 18.44 1.52 29.61
CA ALA A 179 17.01 1.40 29.35
C ALA A 179 16.52 2.51 28.39
N TYR A 180 17.10 3.71 28.48
CA TYR A 180 16.85 4.78 27.52
C TYR A 180 17.36 4.41 26.13
N GLU A 181 18.60 3.95 25.98
CA GLU A 181 19.14 3.57 24.67
C GLU A 181 18.38 2.38 24.05
N ASP A 182 17.93 1.41 24.85
CA ASP A 182 17.07 0.31 24.41
C ASP A 182 15.72 0.82 23.87
N PHE A 183 15.13 1.82 24.55
CA PHE A 183 13.91 2.48 24.07
C PHE A 183 14.14 3.23 22.76
N VAL A 184 15.23 3.99 22.67
CA VAL A 184 15.63 4.75 21.48
C VAL A 184 15.84 3.81 20.28
N ALA A 185 16.51 2.67 20.49
CA ALA A 185 16.70 1.66 19.46
C ALA A 185 15.38 1.05 18.95
N GLY A 186 14.31 1.06 19.77
CA GLY A 186 12.98 0.63 19.36
C GLY A 186 12.14 1.69 18.63
N LEU A 187 12.53 2.98 18.69
CA LEU A 187 11.81 4.06 18.02
C LEU A 187 11.96 4.01 16.50
N GLY A 188 13.09 3.54 15.99
CA GLY A 188 13.37 3.46 14.57
C GLY A 188 14.78 2.97 14.28
N TRP A 189 15.18 3.02 13.01
CA TRP A 189 16.54 2.69 12.59
C TRP A 189 17.47 3.86 12.89
N GLU A 190 18.63 3.58 13.46
CA GLU A 190 19.70 4.56 13.59
C GLU A 190 20.25 4.89 12.19
N VAL A 191 20.15 6.16 11.78
CA VAL A 191 20.63 6.62 10.46
C VAL A 191 21.77 7.61 10.60
N ASN A 192 22.73 7.56 9.68
CA ASN A 192 23.79 8.56 9.58
C ASN A 192 23.29 9.78 8.80
N LEU A 193 23.32 10.97 9.42
CA LEU A 193 22.76 12.19 8.85
C LEU A 193 23.49 12.65 7.57
N THR A 194 24.79 12.37 7.44
CA THR A 194 25.56 12.75 6.24
C THR A 194 25.06 12.02 5.00
N ASN A 195 24.68 10.76 5.13
CA ASN A 195 24.30 9.90 4.02
C ASN A 195 22.78 9.66 3.92
N HIS A 196 21.99 10.22 4.84
CA HIS A 196 20.55 10.00 4.86
C HIS A 196 19.85 10.65 3.65
N CYS A 197 18.96 9.89 3.01
CA CYS A 197 18.21 10.33 1.82
C CYS A 197 16.71 10.56 2.09
N GLY A 198 16.24 10.30 3.32
CA GLY A 198 14.86 10.52 3.72
C GLY A 198 14.60 11.92 4.26
N PHE A 199 13.46 12.07 4.93
CA PHE A 199 13.06 13.34 5.55
C PHE A 199 14.03 13.77 6.66
N MET A 200 14.62 14.95 6.53
CA MET A 200 15.65 15.45 7.45
C MET A 200 15.12 16.27 8.64
N GLY A 201 13.84 16.66 8.70
CA GLY A 201 13.29 17.41 9.84
C GLY A 201 13.96 18.76 10.16
N GLY A 202 14.80 19.28 9.27
CA GLY A 202 15.64 20.45 9.53
C GLY A 202 17.03 20.13 10.08
N LEU A 203 17.35 18.86 10.36
CA LEU A 203 18.72 18.42 10.66
C LEU A 203 19.64 18.58 9.46
N GLN A 204 20.92 18.77 9.72
CA GLN A 204 21.93 19.10 8.72
C GLN A 204 22.92 17.95 8.50
N LYS A 205 23.32 17.75 7.24
CA LYS A 205 24.30 16.71 6.84
C LYS A 205 25.75 17.02 7.24
N ASN A 206 26.02 18.27 7.63
CA ASN A 206 27.34 18.81 7.96
C ASN A 206 27.77 18.56 9.42
N LYS A 207 27.08 17.65 10.13
CA LYS A 207 27.36 17.27 11.54
C LYS A 207 27.04 18.33 12.59
N SER A 208 26.51 19.51 12.21
CA SER A 208 26.17 20.58 13.15
C SER A 208 24.98 20.21 14.07
N THR A 209 24.16 19.25 13.65
CA THR A 209 22.98 18.77 14.38
C THR A 209 23.13 17.31 14.83
N GLY A 210 24.37 16.85 15.00
CA GLY A 210 24.70 15.47 15.37
C GLY A 210 25.19 14.63 14.19
N LEU A 211 25.65 13.42 14.49
CA LEU A 211 26.14 12.46 13.50
C LEU A 211 25.04 11.51 13.01
N THR A 212 24.20 11.08 13.94
CA THR A 212 23.16 10.09 13.70
C THR A 212 21.90 10.45 14.45
N THR A 213 20.78 9.86 14.04
CA THR A 213 19.52 9.94 14.77
C THR A 213 18.63 8.75 14.45
N PRO A 214 17.68 8.35 15.32
CA PRO A 214 16.64 7.41 14.97
C PRO A 214 15.70 7.97 13.88
N TYR A 215 15.32 7.09 12.97
CA TYR A 215 14.43 7.37 11.85
C TYR A 215 13.45 6.23 11.65
N PHE A 216 12.18 6.54 11.42
CA PHE A 216 11.16 5.56 11.10
C PHE A 216 10.43 5.95 9.83
N ALA A 217 10.13 4.97 8.98
CA ALA A 217 9.42 5.19 7.75
C ALA A 217 8.55 4.00 7.36
N THR A 218 7.44 4.30 6.71
CA THR A 218 6.55 3.37 6.01
C THR A 218 6.33 3.87 4.58
N SER A 219 5.45 3.22 3.81
CA SER A 219 5.07 3.72 2.49
C SER A 219 4.38 5.10 2.52
N THR A 220 3.80 5.51 3.66
CA THR A 220 2.98 6.72 3.79
C THR A 220 3.45 7.71 4.85
N VAL A 221 4.40 7.34 5.72
CA VAL A 221 4.84 8.17 6.86
C VAL A 221 6.35 8.15 6.99
N GLU A 222 6.94 9.28 7.34
CA GLU A 222 8.33 9.44 7.74
C GLU A 222 8.41 10.20 9.07
N VAL A 223 9.26 9.72 9.97
CA VAL A 223 9.46 10.29 11.30
C VAL A 223 10.95 10.40 11.56
N ILE A 224 11.39 11.60 11.90
CA ILE A 224 12.74 11.83 12.38
C ILE A 224 12.68 12.34 13.82
N PHE A 225 13.54 11.77 14.65
CA PHE A 225 13.61 12.16 16.05
C PHE A 225 14.74 13.18 16.23
N HIS A 226 14.46 14.27 16.94
CA HIS A 226 15.48 15.21 17.38
C HIS A 226 15.96 14.75 18.76
N MET A 227 17.06 14.04 18.80
CA MET A 227 17.60 13.47 20.03
C MET A 227 18.44 14.49 20.78
N SER A 228 18.02 14.88 21.99
CA SER A 228 18.85 15.78 22.81
C SER A 228 20.22 15.16 23.04
N THR A 229 20.33 13.87 23.31
CA THR A 229 21.61 13.20 23.58
C THR A 229 22.55 13.09 22.37
N ARG A 230 22.05 13.17 21.14
CA ARG A 230 22.89 13.06 19.91
C ARG A 230 23.26 14.40 19.29
N MET A 231 22.68 15.51 19.76
CA MET A 231 23.01 16.86 19.30
C MET A 231 24.17 17.47 20.10
N PRO A 232 25.15 18.12 19.43
CA PRO A 232 26.29 18.75 20.10
C PRO A 232 25.87 19.76 21.18
N SER A 233 26.63 19.82 22.26
CA SER A 233 26.37 20.71 23.41
C SER A 233 27.65 21.26 24.05
N ASP A 234 28.73 21.30 23.28
CA ASP A 234 30.10 21.61 23.70
C ASP A 234 30.32 23.13 23.93
N SER A 235 29.41 23.96 23.42
CA SER A 235 29.42 25.43 23.54
C SER A 235 28.01 26.02 23.66
N ASP A 236 27.89 27.25 24.14
CA ASP A 236 26.59 27.95 24.23
C ASP A 236 25.90 28.12 22.87
N ASP A 237 26.68 28.33 21.81
CA ASP A 237 26.16 28.38 20.43
C ASP A 237 25.58 27.02 20.00
N SER A 238 26.27 25.92 20.32
CA SER A 238 25.76 24.57 20.06
C SER A 238 24.50 24.26 20.86
N LEU A 239 24.42 24.69 22.12
CA LEU A 239 23.24 24.53 22.98
C LEU A 239 22.04 25.32 22.42
N THR A 240 22.30 26.52 21.90
CA THR A 240 21.29 27.36 21.24
C THR A 240 20.79 26.70 19.95
N LYS A 241 21.68 26.14 19.14
CA LYS A 241 21.31 25.37 17.93
C LYS A 241 20.47 24.14 18.28
N LYS A 242 20.90 23.37 19.29
CA LYS A 242 20.17 22.22 19.83
C LYS A 242 18.75 22.58 20.26
N LEU A 243 18.60 23.68 21.00
CA LEU A 243 17.29 24.22 21.38
C LEU A 243 16.45 24.72 20.21
N ARG A 244 17.06 25.27 19.16
CA ARG A 244 16.32 25.68 17.95
C ARG A 244 15.66 24.50 17.25
N HIS A 245 16.28 23.32 17.27
CA HIS A 245 15.68 22.12 16.69
C HIS A 245 14.66 21.51 17.66
N LEU A 246 15.07 21.22 18.88
CA LEU A 246 14.23 20.57 19.89
C LEU A 246 13.03 21.43 20.29
N GLY A 247 13.25 22.71 20.57
CA GLY A 247 12.24 23.61 21.12
C GLY A 247 11.23 24.12 20.10
N ASN A 248 11.40 23.82 18.81
CA ASN A 248 10.47 24.15 17.74
C ASN A 248 9.63 22.94 17.29
N ASP A 249 9.73 21.81 17.99
CA ASP A 249 8.90 20.65 17.74
C ASP A 249 7.61 20.76 18.58
N GLU A 250 6.50 20.30 18.02
CA GLU A 250 5.20 20.42 18.68
C GLU A 250 4.94 19.23 19.63
N VAL A 251 5.61 18.10 19.37
CA VAL A 251 5.51 16.89 20.17
C VAL A 251 6.87 16.56 20.77
N HIS A 252 6.92 16.46 22.10
CA HIS A 252 8.11 16.11 22.85
C HIS A 252 7.91 14.76 23.55
N ILE A 253 8.88 13.87 23.44
CA ILE A 253 9.02 12.70 24.28
C ILE A 253 10.06 13.02 25.35
N VAL A 254 9.75 12.74 26.62
CA VAL A 254 10.66 12.98 27.74
C VAL A 254 10.88 11.67 28.46
N TRP A 255 12.09 11.14 28.43
CA TRP A 255 12.49 10.04 29.29
C TRP A 255 12.99 10.61 30.62
N SER A 256 12.34 10.27 31.72
CA SER A 256 12.70 10.78 33.04
C SER A 256 13.03 9.66 34.01
N GLU A 257 14.30 9.61 34.42
CA GLU A 257 14.77 8.77 35.53
C GLU A 257 14.79 9.54 36.85
N HIS A 258 14.41 10.82 36.81
CA HIS A 258 14.25 11.62 38.00
C HIS A 258 13.08 11.14 38.85
N THR A 259 13.23 11.27 40.16
CA THR A 259 12.27 10.77 41.15
C THR A 259 10.99 11.60 41.24
N ARG A 260 11.00 12.82 40.67
CA ARG A 260 9.88 13.75 40.69
C ARG A 260 9.20 13.82 39.33
N ASP A 261 7.91 14.13 39.36
CA ASP A 261 7.14 14.41 38.16
C ASP A 261 7.78 15.53 37.33
N TYR A 262 7.74 15.34 36.02
CA TYR A 262 8.33 16.25 35.07
C TYR A 262 7.42 17.46 34.98
N ARG A 263 8.03 18.64 35.04
CA ARG A 263 7.30 19.91 34.96
C ARG A 263 7.59 20.52 33.60
N ARG A 264 6.54 20.87 32.86
CA ARG A 264 6.64 21.57 31.56
C ARG A 264 7.56 22.81 31.60
N GLY A 265 7.65 23.47 32.76
CA GLY A 265 8.51 24.65 32.94
C GLY A 265 10.02 24.38 33.02
N ILE A 266 10.48 23.12 33.10
CA ILE A 266 11.92 22.80 33.17
C ILE A 266 12.61 23.17 31.86
N ILE A 267 12.02 22.81 30.72
CA ILE A 267 12.46 23.23 29.39
C ILE A 267 11.35 24.10 28.80
N PRO A 268 11.36 25.42 29.09
CA PRO A 268 10.35 26.32 28.55
C PRO A 268 10.54 26.45 27.04
N THR A 269 9.51 26.08 26.29
CA THR A 269 9.41 26.22 24.84
C THR A 269 8.05 26.86 24.51
N GLU A 270 8.01 27.74 23.52
CA GLU A 270 6.73 28.24 22.99
C GLU A 270 5.94 27.13 22.31
N PHE A 271 6.67 26.17 21.72
CA PHE A 271 6.17 24.92 21.17
C PHE A 271 6.13 23.81 22.25
N GLY A 272 6.14 22.54 21.85
CA GLY A 272 5.90 21.41 22.77
C GLY A 272 4.44 21.35 23.23
N ASP A 273 3.51 21.45 22.30
CA ASP A 273 2.06 21.41 22.59
C ASP A 273 1.64 20.10 23.24
N VAL A 274 2.35 19.01 22.96
CA VAL A 274 2.18 17.69 23.57
C VAL A 274 3.50 17.19 24.15
N LEU A 275 3.48 16.74 25.41
CA LEU A 275 4.57 16.05 26.07
C LEU A 275 4.13 14.63 26.42
N ILE A 276 4.91 13.65 26.01
CA ILE A 276 4.77 12.24 26.39
C ILE A 276 5.95 11.91 27.30
N VAL A 277 5.71 11.90 28.62
CA VAL A 277 6.73 11.64 29.62
C VAL A 277 6.70 10.17 30.01
N ILE A 278 7.88 9.55 30.02
CA ILE A 278 8.09 8.12 30.28
C ILE A 278 8.91 7.99 31.56
N TYR A 279 8.37 7.25 32.53
CA TYR A 279 9.01 6.93 33.79
C TYR A 279 9.31 5.43 33.87
N PRO A 280 10.59 5.03 33.90
CA PRO A 280 10.97 3.65 34.15
C PRO A 280 10.49 3.19 35.53
N MET A 281 9.91 1.99 35.59
CA MET A 281 9.51 1.33 36.83
C MET A 281 10.27 0.01 36.99
N LYS A 282 10.00 -0.68 38.10
CA LYS A 282 10.50 -2.05 38.32
C LYS A 282 9.88 -3.01 37.29
N ASN A 283 10.54 -4.14 37.06
CA ASN A 283 10.06 -5.24 36.22
C ASN A 283 9.80 -4.88 34.74
N HIS A 284 10.59 -3.97 34.16
CA HIS A 284 10.47 -3.53 32.76
C HIS A 284 9.09 -2.96 32.41
N MET A 285 8.43 -2.34 33.38
CA MET A 285 7.20 -1.57 33.20
C MET A 285 7.54 -0.08 33.16
N PHE A 286 6.71 0.70 32.48
CA PHE A 286 6.92 2.13 32.28
C PHE A 286 5.60 2.86 32.47
N SER A 287 5.59 3.88 33.32
CA SER A 287 4.45 4.77 33.51
C SER A 287 4.53 5.91 32.49
N ILE A 288 3.39 6.26 31.89
CA ILE A 288 3.27 7.28 30.87
C ILE A 288 2.41 8.42 31.41
N GLN A 289 2.97 9.62 31.40
CA GLN A 289 2.23 10.86 31.67
C GLN A 289 2.12 11.65 30.36
N ILE A 290 0.92 12.12 30.01
CA ILE A 290 0.69 12.90 28.81
C ILE A 290 0.18 14.29 29.21
N MET A 291 0.99 15.31 28.93
CA MET A 291 0.60 16.70 29.12
C MET A 291 0.34 17.33 27.75
N ARG A 292 -0.83 17.91 27.52
CA ARG A 292 -1.16 18.59 26.26
C ARG A 292 -1.81 19.94 26.50
N LYS A 293 -1.67 20.86 25.54
CA LYS A 293 -2.48 22.09 25.53
C LYS A 293 -3.98 21.73 25.36
N PRO A 294 -4.91 22.52 25.96
CA PRO A 294 -6.34 22.20 25.94
C PRO A 294 -6.94 22.06 24.54
N GLU A 295 -6.43 22.82 23.57
CA GLU A 295 -6.92 22.88 22.19
C GLU A 295 -6.59 21.63 21.37
N VAL A 296 -5.61 20.84 21.82
CA VAL A 296 -5.18 19.63 21.11
C VAL A 296 -6.27 18.55 21.24
N PRO A 297 -6.80 18.00 20.13
CA PRO A 297 -7.77 16.91 20.18
C PRO A 297 -7.22 15.66 20.88
N PHE A 298 -8.10 14.72 21.19
CA PHE A 298 -7.66 13.41 21.67
C PHE A 298 -6.85 12.68 20.58
N PHE A 299 -5.79 12.01 21.01
CA PHE A 299 -4.93 11.14 20.21
C PHE A 299 -4.53 9.92 21.04
N GLY A 300 -3.98 8.89 20.41
CA GLY A 300 -3.61 7.64 21.07
C GLY A 300 -2.71 6.82 20.17
N PRO A 301 -2.23 5.64 20.58
CA PRO A 301 -2.93 4.70 21.45
C PRO A 301 -2.70 4.84 22.96
N LEU A 302 -1.68 5.58 23.42
CA LEU A 302 -1.46 5.81 24.85
C LEU A 302 -2.33 6.94 25.40
N PHE A 303 -2.65 6.86 26.68
CA PHE A 303 -3.39 7.86 27.45
C PHE A 303 -2.61 8.24 28.72
N ASP A 304 -2.98 9.36 29.34
CA ASP A 304 -2.36 9.82 30.58
C ASP A 304 -2.58 8.82 31.73
N GLY A 305 -1.49 8.43 32.41
CA GLY A 305 -1.50 7.39 33.45
C GLY A 305 -1.39 5.95 32.95
N ALA A 306 -1.14 5.73 31.65
CA ALA A 306 -0.95 4.38 31.11
C ALA A 306 0.32 3.72 31.67
N ILE A 307 0.26 2.40 31.91
CA ILE A 307 1.43 1.59 32.27
C ILE A 307 1.68 0.57 31.16
N VAL A 308 2.90 0.53 30.63
CA VAL A 308 3.24 -0.22 29.41
C VAL A 308 4.45 -1.10 29.66
N ASN A 309 4.47 -2.29 29.06
CA ASN A 309 5.65 -3.17 29.07
C ASN A 309 6.72 -2.67 28.10
N GLY A 310 7.99 -2.77 28.49
CA GLY A 310 9.13 -2.33 27.67
C GLY A 310 9.17 -2.89 26.25
N LYS A 311 8.66 -4.11 26.03
CA LYS A 311 8.63 -4.74 24.69
C LYS A 311 7.79 -3.98 23.66
N VAL A 312 6.74 -3.30 24.09
CA VAL A 312 5.82 -2.57 23.19
C VAL A 312 5.93 -1.05 23.35
N LEU A 313 6.65 -0.58 24.37
CA LEU A 313 6.80 0.84 24.71
C LEU A 313 7.24 1.70 23.50
N PRO A 314 8.34 1.39 22.78
CA PRO A 314 8.80 2.26 21.70
C PRO A 314 7.78 2.39 20.57
N ILE A 315 7.10 1.28 20.22
CA ILE A 315 6.08 1.25 19.18
C ILE A 315 4.86 2.09 19.59
N MET A 316 4.39 1.92 20.82
CA MET A 316 3.23 2.63 21.35
C MET A 316 3.50 4.13 21.50
N VAL A 317 4.68 4.51 21.98
CA VAL A 317 5.10 5.92 22.10
C VAL A 317 5.22 6.55 20.72
N ARG A 318 5.89 5.89 19.76
CA ARG A 318 5.99 6.39 18.37
C ARG A 318 4.60 6.59 17.75
N ALA A 319 3.71 5.60 17.87
CA ALA A 319 2.35 5.71 17.33
C ALA A 319 1.58 6.87 17.97
N THR A 320 1.71 7.04 19.29
CA THR A 320 1.07 8.13 20.03
C THR A 320 1.61 9.48 19.61
N ALA A 321 2.93 9.62 19.42
CA ALA A 321 3.55 10.86 19.00
C ALA A 321 3.20 11.25 17.55
N ILE A 322 3.12 10.28 16.63
CA ILE A 322 2.61 10.50 15.26
C ILE A 322 1.16 11.01 15.30
N ASN A 323 0.30 10.35 16.08
CA ASN A 323 -1.11 10.73 16.17
C ASN A 323 -1.30 12.07 16.91
N ALA A 324 -0.45 12.41 17.87
CA ALA A 324 -0.40 13.75 18.47
C ALA A 324 -0.06 14.81 17.42
N SER A 325 0.96 14.57 16.60
CA SER A 325 1.33 15.49 15.51
C SER A 325 0.22 15.62 14.46
N ARG A 326 -0.51 14.54 14.15
CA ARG A 326 -1.70 14.61 13.27
C ARG A 326 -2.83 15.43 13.89
N ALA A 327 -3.10 15.24 15.19
CA ALA A 327 -4.11 16.02 15.91
C ALA A 327 -3.78 17.52 15.88
N LEU A 328 -2.51 17.89 16.05
CA LEU A 328 -2.04 19.26 15.93
C LEU A 328 -2.20 19.81 14.51
N LYS A 329 -1.78 19.05 13.48
CA LYS A 329 -1.95 19.43 12.08
C LYS A 329 -3.42 19.62 11.68
N SER A 330 -4.34 18.88 12.30
CA SER A 330 -5.79 19.03 12.04
C SER A 330 -6.36 20.37 12.51
N LEU A 331 -5.64 21.09 13.39
CA LEU A 331 -6.01 22.43 13.84
C LEU A 331 -5.59 23.51 12.83
N ILE A 332 -4.71 23.19 11.88
CA ILE A 332 -4.26 24.14 10.85
C ILE A 332 -5.40 24.32 9.84
N PRO A 333 -5.94 25.54 9.66
CA PRO A 333 -7.03 25.78 8.71
C PRO A 333 -6.62 25.36 7.30
N LEU A 334 -7.52 24.63 6.62
CA LEU A 334 -7.32 24.12 5.26
C LEU A 334 -6.15 23.14 5.11
N TYR A 335 -5.63 22.57 6.21
CA TYR A 335 -4.64 21.51 6.11
C TYR A 335 -5.21 20.30 5.39
N GLN A 336 -4.44 19.78 4.43
CA GLN A 336 -4.80 18.63 3.64
C GLN A 336 -3.63 17.67 3.60
N ASN A 337 -3.94 16.38 3.64
CA ASN A 337 -2.90 15.35 3.59
C ASN A 337 -2.25 15.34 2.20
N PHE A 338 -0.94 15.06 2.16
CA PHE A 338 -0.17 15.02 0.91
C PHE A 338 -0.78 14.07 -0.14
N TYR A 339 -1.37 12.96 0.31
CA TYR A 339 -2.01 12.00 -0.58
C TYR A 339 -3.26 12.58 -1.26
N GLU A 340 -4.09 13.31 -0.53
CA GLU A 340 -5.29 13.96 -1.07
C GLU A 340 -4.93 15.07 -2.05
N GLU A 341 -3.87 15.83 -1.73
CA GLU A 341 -3.37 16.86 -2.63
C GLU A 341 -2.85 16.22 -3.93
N ARG A 342 -2.02 15.17 -3.85
CA ARG A 342 -1.56 14.43 -5.04
C ARG A 342 -2.72 13.85 -5.85
N ALA A 343 -3.74 13.28 -5.20
CA ALA A 343 -4.91 12.73 -5.88
C ALA A 343 -5.66 13.83 -6.66
N ARG A 344 -5.83 15.02 -6.07
CA ARG A 344 -6.41 16.17 -6.76
C ARG A 344 -5.54 16.67 -7.92
N TYR A 345 -4.23 16.74 -7.74
CA TYR A 345 -3.31 17.07 -8.84
C TYR A 345 -3.42 16.08 -10.00
N LEU A 346 -3.48 14.78 -9.70
CA LEU A 346 -3.70 13.74 -10.71
C LEU A 346 -5.03 13.93 -11.44
N GLN A 347 -6.13 14.19 -10.73
CA GLN A 347 -7.42 14.47 -11.34
C GLN A 347 -7.37 15.68 -12.26
N THR A 348 -6.73 16.77 -11.83
CA THR A 348 -6.54 17.97 -12.64
C THR A 348 -5.71 17.69 -13.90
N ILE A 349 -4.61 16.94 -13.77
CA ILE A 349 -3.78 16.53 -14.92
C ILE A 349 -4.63 15.72 -15.91
N VAL A 350 -5.39 14.75 -15.42
CA VAL A 350 -6.29 13.94 -16.25
C VAL A 350 -7.30 14.83 -16.97
N GLN A 351 -7.98 15.73 -16.26
CA GLN A 351 -8.97 16.63 -16.85
C GLN A 351 -8.37 17.56 -17.92
N HIS A 352 -7.17 18.10 -17.69
CA HIS A 352 -6.52 19.02 -18.62
C HIS A 352 -5.95 18.33 -19.87
N HIS A 353 -5.63 17.04 -19.77
CA HIS A 353 -4.93 16.29 -20.81
C HIS A 353 -5.75 15.16 -21.42
N LEU A 354 -7.02 15.01 -21.03
CA LEU A 354 -7.90 13.96 -21.53
C LEU A 354 -8.03 14.03 -23.06
N GLU A 355 -7.78 12.91 -23.71
CA GLU A 355 -8.02 12.77 -25.13
C GLU A 355 -9.50 12.44 -25.37
N PRO A 356 -10.20 13.13 -26.30
CA PRO A 356 -11.61 12.87 -26.58
C PRO A 356 -11.75 11.59 -27.42
N THR A 357 -11.54 10.44 -26.79
CA THR A 357 -11.67 9.11 -27.40
C THR A 357 -12.44 8.18 -26.46
N THR A 358 -13.04 7.13 -27.01
CA THR A 358 -13.70 6.10 -26.20
C THR A 358 -12.72 4.99 -25.82
N PHE A 359 -13.07 4.22 -24.78
CA PHE A 359 -12.30 3.03 -24.43
C PHE A 359 -12.29 2.03 -25.59
N GLU A 360 -13.42 1.92 -26.30
CA GLU A 360 -13.60 1.04 -27.45
C GLU A 360 -12.66 1.42 -28.61
N ASP A 361 -12.50 2.72 -28.89
CA ASP A 361 -11.56 3.21 -29.89
C ASP A 361 -10.11 2.89 -29.51
N PHE A 362 -9.74 3.12 -28.25
CA PHE A 362 -8.42 2.75 -27.72
C PHE A 362 -8.17 1.25 -27.84
N ALA A 363 -9.11 0.42 -27.40
CA ALA A 363 -9.00 -1.03 -27.48
C ALA A 363 -8.86 -1.47 -28.94
N ALA A 364 -9.67 -0.94 -29.85
CA ALA A 364 -9.58 -1.23 -31.28
C ALA A 364 -8.16 -0.93 -31.83
N GLN A 365 -7.57 0.22 -31.47
CA GLN A 365 -6.21 0.57 -31.90
C GLN A 365 -5.13 -0.34 -31.33
N VAL A 366 -5.28 -0.82 -30.09
CA VAL A 366 -4.33 -1.73 -29.45
C VAL A 366 -4.44 -3.16 -30.02
N PHE A 367 -5.66 -3.62 -30.28
CA PHE A 367 -5.93 -4.97 -30.78
C PHE A 367 -5.77 -5.11 -32.29
N SER A 368 -6.13 -4.07 -33.05
CA SER A 368 -6.09 -4.01 -34.50
C SER A 368 -5.62 -2.63 -34.97
N PRO A 369 -4.32 -2.30 -34.81
CA PRO A 369 -3.78 -1.00 -35.23
C PRO A 369 -3.96 -0.84 -36.74
N ALA A 370 -4.74 0.16 -37.15
CA ALA A 370 -4.85 0.53 -38.56
C ALA A 370 -3.51 1.10 -39.07
N PRO A 371 -3.15 0.90 -40.36
CA PRO A 371 -2.05 1.64 -40.98
C PRO A 371 -2.34 3.15 -40.88
N TYR A 372 -1.41 3.92 -40.31
CA TYR A 372 -1.52 5.38 -40.20
C TYR A 372 -1.51 6.00 -41.61
N HIS A 373 -2.66 6.28 -42.19
CA HIS A 373 -2.74 7.11 -43.39
C HIS A 373 -2.68 8.58 -42.96
N HIS A 374 -1.50 9.20 -43.07
CA HIS A 374 -1.41 10.66 -43.07
C HIS A 374 -2.24 11.19 -44.25
N LEU A 375 -3.40 11.78 -43.98
CA LEU A 375 -4.04 12.66 -44.95
C LEU A 375 -3.10 13.86 -45.17
N PRO A 376 -2.69 14.17 -46.40
CA PRO A 376 -1.89 15.36 -46.67
C PRO A 376 -2.69 16.58 -46.21
N SER A 377 -2.05 17.49 -45.48
CA SER A 377 -2.65 18.79 -45.18
C SER A 377 -3.05 19.44 -46.50
N GLY A 378 -4.32 19.84 -46.60
CA GLY A 378 -4.90 20.41 -47.81
C GLY A 378 -4.00 21.47 -48.43
N ALA A 379 -3.79 21.34 -49.73
CA ALA A 379 -3.23 22.38 -50.56
C ALA A 379 -4.15 23.62 -50.49
N ASP A 380 -3.53 24.78 -50.38
CA ASP A 380 -4.14 26.10 -50.48
C ASP A 380 -5.12 26.18 -51.66
N HIS A 381 -6.32 26.72 -51.39
CA HIS A 381 -7.12 27.44 -52.37
C HIS A 381 -7.74 28.67 -51.71
#